data_AF-A0A0G0F3F9-F1
#
_entry.id   AF-A0A0G0F3F9-F1
#
_cell.length_a   1.000
_cell.length_b   1.000
_cell.length_c   1.000
_cell.angle_alpha   90.00
_cell.angle_beta   90.00
_cell.angle_gamma   90.00
#
_symmetry.space_group_name_H-M   'P 1'
#
loop_
_entity.id
_entity.type
_entity.pdbx_description
1 polymer ?
#
loop_
_entity_poly.entity_id
_entity_poly.type
_entity_poly.pdbx_seq_one_letter_code
_entity_poly.pdbx_strand_id
1 'polypeptide(L)'
;MEISDGIVKIRIFIKNKNNLLANAIVSLETVYFGWITLKDFQIWRSQNLNNRLMEFINIKPLSRNIYGKWLERVYFEDQEKWFELEQRIYDAYFKAINEQGTKGT
;
A
#
# COMPACT_ATOMS: atom_id res chain seq x y z
N MET A 1 -1.69 -15.23 -23.72
CA MET A 1 -0.66 -14.96 -22.71
C MET A 1 -0.15 -13.56 -22.96
N GLU A 2 -0.71 -12.57 -22.25
CA GLU A 2 -0.22 -11.19 -22.27
C GLU A 2 0.58 -11.00 -20.99
N ILE A 3 1.91 -10.99 -21.12
CA ILE A 3 2.79 -10.50 -20.06
C ILE A 3 3.08 -9.06 -20.44
N SER A 4 2.30 -8.13 -19.88
CA SER A 4 2.74 -6.75 -19.78
C SER A 4 3.19 -6.54 -18.33
N ASP A 5 4.50 -6.37 -18.15
CA ASP A 5 5.06 -5.84 -16.90
C ASP A 5 4.67 -4.35 -16.82
N GLY A 6 3.42 -4.09 -16.47
CA GLY A 6 2.88 -2.74 -16.35
C GLY A 6 3.65 -1.93 -15.30
N ILE A 7 3.85 -0.64 -15.56
CA ILE A 7 4.57 0.24 -14.63
C ILE A 7 3.69 0.49 -13.39
N VAL A 8 4.23 0.22 -12.20
CA VAL A 8 3.60 0.52 -10.91
C VAL A 8 4.24 1.74 -10.28
N LYS A 9 3.46 2.79 -10.02
CA LYS A 9 3.90 4.00 -9.31
C LYS A 9 3.28 4.03 -7.92
N ILE A 10 4.11 4.13 -6.89
CA ILE A 10 3.66 4.18 -5.49
C ILE A 10 4.05 5.55 -4.91
N ARG A 11 3.07 6.24 -4.33
CA ARG A 11 3.28 7.51 -3.61
C ARG A 11 2.92 7.32 -2.14
N ILE A 12 3.84 7.67 -1.26
CA ILE A 12 3.67 7.55 0.20
C ILE A 12 3.42 8.91 0.81
N PHE A 13 2.46 8.98 1.72
CA PHE A 13 2.11 10.14 2.50
C PHE A 13 2.27 9.81 3.98
N ILE A 14 3.38 10.21 4.58
CA ILE A 14 3.64 9.99 6.01
C ILE A 14 2.61 10.78 6.83
N LYS A 15 2.04 10.12 7.86
CA LYS A 15 1.01 10.68 8.75
C LYS A 15 1.42 10.67 10.21
N ASN A 16 2.04 9.59 10.70
CA ASN A 16 2.47 9.41 12.10
C ASN A 16 1.38 9.76 13.13
N LYS A 17 0.14 9.33 12.89
CA LYS A 17 -1.01 9.61 13.76
C LYS A 17 -1.51 8.33 14.43
N ASN A 18 -1.26 8.20 15.73
CA ASN A 18 -1.58 7.01 16.52
C ASN A 18 -1.00 5.74 15.86
N ASN A 19 -1.86 4.78 15.51
CA ASN A 19 -1.44 3.57 14.81
C ASN A 19 -1.27 3.78 13.30
N LEU A 20 -1.81 4.86 12.70
CA LEU A 20 -1.66 5.11 11.28
C LEU A 20 -0.30 5.79 11.00
N LEU A 21 0.58 5.06 10.34
CA LEU A 21 1.93 5.52 10.00
C LEU A 21 1.92 6.36 8.74
N ALA A 22 1.30 5.86 7.68
CA ALA A 22 1.25 6.50 6.38
C ALA A 22 0.05 6.03 5.55
N ASN A 23 -0.27 6.80 4.52
CA ASN A 23 -1.14 6.34 3.44
C ASN A 23 -0.33 6.15 2.17
N ALA A 24 -0.71 5.18 1.35
CA ALA A 24 -0.14 4.96 0.03
C ALA A 24 -1.20 5.13 -1.08
N ILE A 25 -0.75 5.66 -2.21
CA ILE A 25 -1.50 5.69 -3.47
C ILE A 25 -0.72 4.86 -4.47
N VAL A 26 -1.40 3.91 -5.10
CA VAL A 26 -0.84 3.02 -6.12
C VAL A 26 -1.46 3.38 -7.46
N SER A 27 -0.63 3.70 -8.44
CA SER A 27 -1.06 3.92 -9.82
C SER A 27 -0.49 2.82 -10.71
N LEU A 28 -1.37 2.16 -11.46
CA LEU A 28 -1.09 1.07 -12.37
C LEU A 28 -1.30 1.56 -13.80
N GLU A 29 -0.32 1.36 -14.66
CA GLU A 29 -0.48 1.59 -16.09
C GLU A 29 -1.32 0.47 -16.71
N THR A 30 -2.33 0.86 -17.47
CA THR A 30 -3.19 -0.03 -18.24
C THR A 30 -2.85 0.08 -19.71
N VAL A 31 -3.07 -1.01 -20.45
CA VAL A 31 -2.76 -1.08 -21.88
C VAL A 31 -3.52 -0.03 -22.70
N TYR A 32 -4.78 0.26 -22.34
CA TYR A 32 -5.66 1.09 -23.18
C TYR A 32 -6.18 2.38 -22.54
N PHE A 33 -6.20 2.48 -21.20
CA PHE A 33 -6.91 3.56 -20.51
C PHE A 33 -5.97 4.48 -19.72
N GLY A 34 -4.66 4.40 -19.97
CA GLY A 34 -3.66 5.15 -19.20
C GLY A 34 -3.53 4.60 -17.78
N TRP A 35 -3.65 5.45 -16.76
CA TRP A 35 -3.36 5.07 -15.36
C TRP A 35 -4.62 4.83 -14.54
N ILE A 36 -4.75 3.63 -13.94
CA ILE A 36 -5.69 3.38 -12.85
C ILE A 36 -5.01 3.76 -11.54
N THR A 37 -5.65 4.59 -10.73
CA THR A 37 -5.11 5.02 -9.43
C THR A 37 -5.98 4.54 -8.28
N LEU A 38 -5.41 3.67 -7.47
CA LEU A 38 -5.98 3.15 -6.23
C LEU A 38 -5.47 4.01 -5.06
N LYS A 39 -6.40 4.65 -4.35
CA LYS A 39 -6.09 5.59 -3.27
C LYS A 39 -6.31 4.97 -1.90
N ASP A 40 -5.61 5.54 -0.92
CA ASP A 40 -5.84 5.35 0.52
C ASP A 40 -5.50 3.95 1.06
N PHE A 41 -4.47 3.30 0.52
CA PHE A 41 -3.86 2.17 1.25
C PHE A 41 -3.36 2.67 2.60
N GLN A 42 -3.68 1.95 3.67
CA GLN A 42 -3.33 2.32 5.03
C GLN A 42 -2.13 1.50 5.49
N ILE A 43 -1.06 2.18 5.88
CA ILE A 43 0.12 1.59 6.52
C ILE A 43 0.02 1.91 8.01
N TRP A 44 -0.07 0.89 8.85
CA TRP A 44 -0.35 1.07 10.26
C TRP A 44 0.44 0.10 11.14
N ARG A 45 0.75 0.54 12.37
CA ARG A 45 1.35 -0.30 13.39
C ARG A 45 0.38 -1.41 13.77
N SER A 46 0.87 -2.63 13.82
CA SER A 46 0.14 -3.78 14.32
C SER A 46 0.76 -4.28 15.62
N GLN A 47 -0.05 -4.90 16.47
CA GLN A 47 0.44 -5.66 17.63
C GLN A 47 0.92 -7.05 17.24
N ASN A 48 0.46 -7.56 16.09
CA ASN A 48 0.84 -8.87 15.57
C ASN A 48 1.91 -8.71 14.51
N LEU A 49 2.86 -9.65 14.49
CA LEU A 49 3.87 -9.72 13.45
C LEU A 49 3.21 -10.03 12.10
N ASN A 50 3.47 -9.21 11.08
CA ASN A 50 3.14 -9.55 9.71
C ASN A 50 4.23 -10.49 9.18
N ASN A 51 3.93 -11.79 9.12
CA ASN A 51 4.88 -12.81 8.68
C ASN A 51 5.40 -12.59 7.24
N ARG A 52 4.70 -11.83 6.40
CA ARG A 52 5.14 -11.55 5.02
C ARG A 52 6.21 -10.46 4.98
N LEU A 53 6.01 -9.41 5.78
CA LEU A 53 6.93 -8.27 5.87
C LEU A 53 7.99 -8.43 6.97
N MET A 54 7.84 -9.46 7.82
CA MET A 54 8.65 -9.71 9.03
C MET A 54 8.68 -8.51 10.00
N GLU A 55 7.58 -7.76 10.06
CA GLU A 55 7.49 -6.49 10.80
C GLU A 55 6.16 -6.33 11.54
N PHE A 56 6.13 -5.47 12.56
CA PHE A 56 4.91 -5.08 13.27
C PHE A 56 4.12 -3.98 12.53
N ILE A 57 4.03 -4.12 11.22
CA ILE A 57 3.35 -3.20 10.29
C ILE A 57 2.40 -4.02 9.43
N ASN A 58 1.18 -3.51 9.26
CA ASN A 58 0.24 -4.02 8.27
C ASN A 58 -0.07 -2.98 7.22
N ILE A 59 -0.34 -3.46 6.02
CA ILE A 59 -0.75 -2.67 4.87
C ILE A 59 -2.07 -3.23 4.38
N LYS A 60 -3.07 -2.38 4.18
CA LYS A 60 -4.37 -2.80 3.64
C LYS A 60 -5.04 -1.72 2.82
N PRO A 61 -5.94 -2.08 1.89
CA PRO A 61 -6.81 -1.10 1.24
C PRO A 61 -7.69 -0.39 2.28
N LEU A 62 -8.15 0.83 1.96
CA LEU A 62 -9.15 1.50 2.78
C LEU A 62 -10.42 0.66 2.85
N SER A 63 -10.90 0.38 4.06
CA SER A 63 -12.20 -0.24 4.27
C SER A 63 -13.28 0.83 4.52
N ARG A 64 -14.51 0.59 4.06
CA ARG A 64 -15.68 1.42 4.37
C ARG A 64 -16.77 0.57 5.01
N ASN A 65 -17.50 1.15 5.96
CA ASN A 65 -18.70 0.53 6.49
C ASN A 65 -19.86 0.76 5.51
N ILE A 66 -20.43 -0.33 5.00
CA ILE A 66 -21.58 -0.33 4.09
C ILE A 66 -22.60 -1.29 4.69
N TYR A 67 -23.77 -0.75 5.10
CA TYR A 67 -24.86 -1.51 5.73
C TYR A 67 -24.39 -2.37 6.92
N GLY A 68 -23.53 -1.81 7.79
CA GLY A 68 -23.02 -2.49 8.98
C GLY A 68 -21.86 -3.46 8.72
N LYS A 69 -21.46 -3.67 7.46
CA LYS A 69 -20.32 -4.50 7.09
C LYS A 69 -19.13 -3.65 6.67
N TRP A 70 -17.94 -3.98 7.17
CA TRP A 70 -16.70 -3.37 6.70
C TRP A 70 -16.23 -4.07 5.42
N LEU A 71 -16.24 -3.34 4.31
CA LEU A 71 -15.79 -3.83 3.01
C LEU A 71 -14.56 -3.07 2.55
N GLU A 72 -13.58 -3.79 2.03
CA GLU A 72 -12.41 -3.19 1.39
C GLU A 72 -12.80 -2.55 0.05
N ARG A 73 -12.22 -1.40 -0.26
CA ARG A 73 -12.50 -0.70 -1.53
C ARG A 73 -11.90 -1.39 -2.75
N VAL A 74 -10.88 -2.22 -2.54
CA VAL A 74 -10.17 -2.95 -3.58
C VAL A 74 -10.03 -4.38 -3.09
N TYR A 75 -10.32 -5.33 -3.98
CA TYR A 75 -10.13 -6.74 -3.75
C TYR A 75 -9.09 -7.26 -4.75
N PHE A 76 -8.21 -8.15 -4.30
CA PHE A 76 -7.21 -8.80 -5.13
C PHE A 76 -7.56 -10.27 -5.24
N GLU A 77 -7.83 -10.73 -6.46
CA GLU A 77 -8.17 -12.13 -6.74
C GLU A 77 -6.96 -13.05 -6.56
N ASP A 78 -5.79 -12.59 -6.99
CA ASP A 78 -4.52 -13.29 -6.84
C ASP A 78 -3.79 -12.80 -5.57
N GLN A 79 -3.65 -13.70 -4.59
CA GLN A 79 -2.99 -13.41 -3.33
C GLN A 79 -1.49 -13.19 -3.48
N GLU A 80 -0.83 -13.89 -4.40
CA GLU A 80 0.60 -13.71 -4.63
C GLU A 80 0.87 -12.32 -5.20
N LYS A 81 0.03 -11.86 -6.13
CA LYS A 81 0.11 -10.49 -6.66
C LYS A 81 -0.21 -9.43 -5.62
N TRP A 82 -1.11 -9.72 -4.70
CA TRP A 82 -1.31 -8.85 -3.54
C TRP A 82 -0.04 -8.76 -2.67
N PHE A 83 0.60 -9.89 -2.37
CA PHE A 83 1.82 -9.90 -1.54
C PHE A 83 2.99 -9.19 -2.23
N GLU A 84 3.14 -9.35 -3.54
CA GLU A 84 4.12 -8.58 -4.33
C GLU A 84 3.87 -7.07 -4.21
N LEU A 85 2.61 -6.63 -4.34
CA LEU A 85 2.26 -5.23 -4.19
C LEU A 85 2.46 -4.73 -2.75
N GLU A 86 2.11 -5.54 -1.75
CA GLU A 86 2.31 -5.25 -0.34
C GLU A 86 3.78 -4.96 -0.05
N GLN A 87 4.68 -5.83 -0.52
CA GLN A 87 6.13 -5.64 -0.38
C GLN A 87 6.59 -4.35 -1.05
N ARG A 88 6.14 -4.07 -2.28
CA ARG A 88 6.50 -2.82 -2.99
C ARG A 88 6.01 -1.56 -2.26
N ILE A 89 4.82 -1.61 -1.64
CA ILE A 89 4.31 -0.49 -0.83
C ILE A 89 5.17 -0.31 0.43
N TYR A 90 5.53 -1.42 1.08
CA TYR A 90 6.41 -1.41 2.25
C TYR A 90 7.79 -0.82 1.92
N ASP A 91 8.43 -1.27 0.84
CA ASP A 91 9.74 -0.77 0.41
C ASP A 91 9.69 0.74 0.11
N ALA A 92 8.62 1.19 -0.59
CA ALA A 92 8.40 2.60 -0.86
C ALA A 92 8.20 3.42 0.43
N TYR A 93 7.52 2.86 1.43
CA TYR A 93 7.36 3.49 2.73
C TYR A 93 8.69 3.62 3.47
N PHE A 94 9.50 2.56 3.52
CA PHE A 94 10.82 2.57 4.13
C PHE A 94 11.76 3.58 3.47
N LYS A 95 11.73 3.66 2.13
CA LYS A 95 12.46 4.70 1.40
C LYS A 95 12.00 6.11 1.78
N ALA A 96 10.69 6.34 1.85
CA ALA A 96 10.13 7.65 2.17
C ALA A 96 10.48 8.11 3.60
N ILE A 97 10.50 7.21 4.60
CA ILE A 97 10.92 7.57 5.97
C ILE A 97 12.42 7.90 6.04
N ASN A 98 13.26 7.16 5.31
CA ASN A 98 14.71 7.39 5.30
C ASN A 98 15.05 8.73 4.66
N GLU A 99 14.37 9.10 3.58
CA GLU A 99 14.52 10.41 2.91
C GLU A 99 14.05 11.58 3.77
N GLN A 100 13.03 11.40 4.62
CA GLN A 100 12.62 12.43 5.59
C GLN A 100 13.65 12.58 6.72
N GLY A 101 14.24 11.48 7.18
CA GLY A 101 15.28 11.48 8.21
C GLY A 101 16.56 12.20 7.78
N THR A 102 16.94 12.12 6.51
CA THR A 102 18.17 12.77 6.00
C THR A 102 18.05 14.28 5.82
N LYS A 103 16.83 14.84 5.74
CA LYS A 103 16.60 16.29 5.60
C LYS A 103 16.63 17.04 6.95
N GLY A 104 16.89 16.33 8.04
CA GLY A 104 16.89 16.84 9.42
C GLY A 104 18.26 16.97 10.08
N THR A 105 19.35 16.79 9.34
CA THR A 105 20.76 17.00 9.76
C THR A 105 21.43 17.97 8.83
#